data_AF-A0A2K2FRB0-F1
#
_entry.id   AF-A0A2K2FRB0-F1
#
_cell.length_a   1.000
_cell.length_b   1.000
_cell.length_c   1.000
_cell.angle_alpha   90.00
_cell.angle_beta   90.00
_cell.angle_gamma   90.00
#
_symmetry.space_group_name_H-M   'P 1'
#
loop_
_entity.id
_entity.type
_entity.pdbx_description
1 polymer ?
#
loop_
_entity_poly.entity_id
_entity_poly.type
_entity_poly.pdbx_seq_one_letter_code
_entity_poly.pdbx_strand_id
1 'polypeptide(L)'
;MAVRKIIHIDEEKCNGCGLCVPNCAEGAIQIIDGKARLVKDSYCDGLGACLGHCPQDALHIIEREADDFDEEEVAKHLAKNRKDHDLHKNDRPSPAKFHHHGGGCPGSRMMMLGDDEGRKSNSPGVKVNSGDVEIRIKSQLRQWPVQLNLVPVNAPYFEDADLLVTADCVPFAYPNYHLDLLKGKAVVVGCPKLDDVEYYVDKLTDIFMSNNIKSVTVAHMEVPCCSGIVRAVEIAVMQSGKTIPVKKVRIGINGDAEQR
;
A
#
# COMPACT_ATOMS: atom_id res chain seq x y z
N MET A 1 17.18 -26.19 -25.21
CA MET A 1 18.16 -25.08 -25.14
C MET A 1 18.38 -24.53 -26.54
N ALA A 2 18.18 -23.22 -26.69
CA ALA A 2 18.40 -22.46 -27.91
C ALA A 2 19.15 -21.16 -27.58
N VAL A 3 19.83 -20.57 -28.56
CA VAL A 3 20.43 -19.24 -28.40
C VAL A 3 19.29 -18.22 -28.44
N ARG A 4 19.06 -17.52 -27.32
CA ARG A 4 17.98 -16.55 -27.16
C ARG A 4 18.44 -15.35 -26.32
N LYS A 5 17.68 -14.26 -26.41
CA LYS A 5 17.84 -13.11 -25.52
C LYS A 5 17.36 -13.47 -24.13
N ILE A 6 18.19 -13.20 -23.13
CA ILE A 6 17.88 -13.47 -21.73
C ILE A 6 18.55 -12.44 -20.83
N ILE A 7 17.98 -12.24 -19.65
CA ILE A 7 18.51 -11.32 -18.66
C ILE A 7 19.80 -11.88 -18.05
N HIS A 8 20.83 -11.07 -18.04
CA HIS A 8 22.07 -11.26 -17.32
C HIS A 8 22.13 -10.30 -16.15
N ILE A 9 22.59 -10.79 -15.00
CA ILE A 9 22.74 -10.02 -13.77
C ILE A 9 24.23 -9.97 -13.43
N ASP A 10 24.78 -8.76 -13.41
CA ASP A 10 26.14 -8.49 -12.97
C ASP A 10 26.17 -8.54 -11.43
N GLU A 11 26.77 -9.61 -10.90
CA GLU A 11 26.85 -9.85 -9.45
C GLU A 11 27.77 -8.86 -8.73
N GLU A 12 28.74 -8.24 -9.42
CA GLU A 12 29.64 -7.27 -8.82
C GLU A 12 28.91 -5.95 -8.56
N LYS A 13 28.08 -5.52 -9.52
CA LYS A 13 27.25 -4.32 -9.38
C LYS A 13 25.99 -4.54 -8.54
N CYS A 14 25.43 -5.74 -8.54
CA CYS A 14 24.21 -6.02 -7.79
C CYS A 14 24.45 -5.88 -6.29
N ASN A 15 23.70 -5.04 -5.59
CA ASN A 15 23.80 -4.88 -4.13
C ASN A 15 22.66 -5.59 -3.37
N GLY A 16 21.82 -6.36 -4.05
CA GLY A 16 20.71 -7.09 -3.43
C GLY A 16 19.47 -6.27 -3.07
N CYS A 17 19.35 -5.02 -3.55
CA CYS A 17 18.22 -4.14 -3.20
C CYS A 17 16.81 -4.68 -3.55
N GLY A 18 16.70 -5.69 -4.42
CA GLY A 18 15.43 -6.37 -4.71
C GLY A 18 14.44 -5.62 -5.61
N LEU A 19 14.75 -4.39 -6.06
CA LEU A 19 13.83 -3.58 -6.87
C LEU A 19 13.45 -4.20 -8.22
N CYS A 20 14.25 -5.12 -8.75
CA CYS A 20 13.96 -5.86 -9.98
C CYS A 20 12.90 -6.97 -9.80
N VAL A 21 12.75 -7.52 -8.58
CA VAL A 21 11.87 -8.67 -8.29
C VAL A 21 10.39 -8.35 -8.54
N PRO A 22 9.80 -7.27 -8.00
CA PRO A 22 8.38 -6.97 -8.24
C PRO A 22 8.10 -6.53 -9.68
N ASN A 23 9.14 -6.23 -10.47
CA ASN A 23 9.02 -5.77 -11.85
C ASN A 23 9.28 -6.89 -12.87
N CYS A 24 9.26 -8.15 -12.43
CA CYS A 24 9.26 -9.33 -13.28
C CYS A 24 7.91 -10.05 -13.15
N ALA A 25 7.05 -9.92 -14.15
CA ALA A 25 5.70 -10.48 -14.12
C ALA A 25 5.72 -12.02 -14.07
N GLU A 26 6.78 -12.61 -14.63
CA GLU A 26 7.01 -14.05 -14.70
C GLU A 26 7.59 -14.60 -13.39
N GLY A 27 7.99 -13.73 -12.45
CA GLY A 27 8.62 -14.12 -11.19
C GLY A 27 10.00 -14.78 -11.35
N ALA A 28 10.66 -14.55 -12.49
CA ALA A 28 11.92 -15.22 -12.85
C ALA A 28 13.13 -14.79 -11.98
N ILE A 29 13.07 -13.61 -11.36
CA ILE A 29 14.16 -13.05 -10.56
C ILE A 29 13.83 -13.17 -9.07
N GLN A 30 14.77 -13.69 -8.28
CA GLN A 30 14.70 -13.72 -6.81
C GLN A 30 16.00 -13.24 -6.18
N ILE A 31 15.94 -12.84 -4.90
CA ILE A 31 17.14 -12.56 -4.12
C ILE A 31 17.62 -13.85 -3.47
N ILE A 32 18.80 -14.31 -3.88
CA ILE A 32 19.46 -15.51 -3.36
C ILE A 32 20.87 -15.11 -2.95
N ASP A 33 21.24 -15.40 -1.70
CA ASP A 33 22.53 -15.02 -1.10
C ASP A 33 22.82 -13.51 -1.18
N GLY A 34 21.77 -12.69 -1.02
CA GLY A 34 21.88 -11.23 -1.05
C GLY A 34 22.11 -10.63 -2.44
N LYS A 35 21.94 -11.41 -3.52
CA LYS A 35 22.06 -10.95 -4.91
C LYS A 35 20.84 -11.35 -5.72
N ALA A 36 20.51 -10.57 -6.74
CA ALA A 36 19.47 -10.95 -7.68
C ALA A 36 19.97 -12.10 -8.56
N ARG A 37 19.16 -13.16 -8.70
CA ARG A 37 19.45 -14.34 -9.53
C ARG A 37 18.22 -14.74 -10.32
N LEU A 38 18.44 -15.25 -11.54
CA LEU A 38 17.41 -15.98 -12.26
C LEU A 38 17.21 -17.35 -11.61
N VAL A 39 15.98 -17.67 -11.25
CA VAL A 39 15.64 -18.96 -10.62
C VAL A 39 15.72 -20.09 -11.64
N LYS A 40 15.26 -19.83 -12.86
CA LYS A 40 15.33 -20.75 -13.99
C LYS A 40 15.25 -19.98 -15.29
N ASP A 41 16.01 -20.41 -16.29
CA ASP A 41 16.04 -19.77 -17.61
C ASP A 41 14.67 -19.81 -18.30
N SER A 42 13.93 -20.92 -18.15
CA SER A 42 12.59 -21.09 -18.73
C SER A 42 11.54 -20.12 -18.17
N TYR A 43 11.83 -19.43 -17.07
CA TYR A 43 10.92 -18.42 -16.51
C TYR A 43 11.17 -17.03 -17.08
N CYS A 44 12.36 -16.77 -17.61
CA CYS A 44 12.72 -15.44 -18.10
C CYS A 44 12.36 -15.32 -19.59
N ASP A 45 11.41 -14.46 -19.92
CA ASP A 45 10.97 -14.21 -21.30
C ASP A 45 12.01 -13.46 -22.17
N GLY A 46 12.96 -12.76 -21.54
CA GLY A 46 13.98 -11.95 -22.21
C GLY A 46 13.50 -10.56 -22.67
N LEU A 47 12.30 -10.10 -22.28
CA LEU A 47 11.76 -8.80 -22.68
C LEU A 47 12.40 -7.62 -21.92
N GLY A 48 12.87 -7.86 -20.70
CA GLY A 48 13.66 -6.89 -19.95
C GLY A 48 12.88 -5.80 -19.23
N ALA A 49 11.64 -6.06 -18.82
CA ALA A 49 10.86 -5.17 -17.97
C ALA A 49 11.63 -4.72 -16.70
N CYS A 50 12.48 -5.59 -16.15
CA CYS A 50 13.26 -5.33 -14.94
C CYS A 50 14.44 -4.34 -15.11
N LEU A 51 14.90 -4.06 -16.34
CA LEU A 51 16.13 -3.28 -16.59
C LEU A 51 16.04 -1.86 -16.00
N GLY A 52 14.91 -1.18 -16.18
CA GLY A 52 14.71 0.21 -15.74
C GLY A 52 14.61 0.38 -14.22
N HIS A 53 14.57 -0.70 -13.46
CA HIS A 53 14.37 -0.69 -12.01
C HIS A 53 15.64 -0.99 -11.22
N CYS A 54 16.76 -1.26 -11.90
CA CYS A 54 18.04 -1.48 -11.23
C CYS A 54 18.79 -0.15 -11.04
N PRO A 55 18.88 0.39 -9.82
CA PRO A 55 19.64 1.62 -9.57
C PRO A 55 21.16 1.43 -9.72
N GLN A 56 21.64 0.18 -9.81
CA GLN A 56 23.05 -0.16 -9.98
C GLN A 56 23.42 -0.48 -11.43
N ASP A 57 22.44 -0.42 -12.35
CA ASP A 57 22.65 -0.80 -13.75
C ASP A 57 23.31 -2.19 -13.89
N ALA A 58 22.82 -3.14 -13.08
CA ALA A 58 23.37 -4.49 -12.98
C ALA A 58 22.63 -5.51 -13.86
N LEU A 59 21.60 -5.09 -14.63
CA LEU A 59 20.78 -5.99 -15.45
C LEU A 59 20.94 -5.64 -16.92
N HIS A 60 21.27 -6.64 -17.74
CA HIS A 60 21.49 -6.48 -19.18
C HIS A 60 20.81 -7.61 -19.97
N ILE A 61 20.38 -7.33 -21.19
CA ILE A 61 19.94 -8.40 -22.11
C ILE A 61 21.16 -8.89 -22.88
N ILE A 62 21.43 -10.19 -22.82
CA ILE A 62 22.48 -10.85 -23.58
C ILE A 62 21.89 -11.98 -24.44
N GLU A 63 22.64 -12.41 -25.45
CA GLU A 63 22.34 -13.64 -26.18
C GLU A 63 23.25 -14.76 -25.68
N ARG A 64 22.64 -15.83 -25.16
CA ARG A 64 23.35 -17.06 -24.75
C ARG A 64 22.46 -18.27 -24.95
N GLU A 65 23.05 -19.46 -24.87
CA GLU A 65 22.28 -20.69 -24.76
C GLU A 65 21.51 -20.70 -23.43
N ALA A 66 20.20 -20.90 -23.53
CA ALA A 66 19.27 -20.95 -22.40
C ALA A 66 18.09 -21.88 -22.76
N ASP A 67 17.38 -22.35 -21.74
CA ASP A 67 16.11 -23.06 -21.94
C ASP A 67 15.05 -22.14 -22.56
N ASP A 68 14.13 -22.74 -23.32
CA ASP A 68 13.04 -22.00 -23.91
C ASP A 68 12.06 -21.53 -22.82
N PHE A 69 11.44 -20.38 -23.07
CA PHE A 69 10.43 -19.83 -22.17
C PHE A 69 9.21 -20.74 -22.15
N ASP A 70 8.78 -21.12 -20.95
CA ASP A 70 7.67 -22.04 -20.74
C ASP A 70 6.58 -21.35 -19.90
N GLU A 71 5.53 -20.88 -20.59
CA GLU A 71 4.39 -20.21 -19.96
C GLU A 71 3.67 -21.10 -18.94
N GLU A 72 3.63 -22.42 -19.16
CA GLU A 72 2.99 -23.32 -18.21
C GLU A 72 3.83 -23.47 -16.93
N GLU A 73 5.15 -23.58 -17.06
CA GLU A 73 6.04 -23.61 -15.90
C GLU A 73 6.00 -22.28 -15.12
N VAL A 74 5.93 -21.14 -15.82
CA VAL A 74 5.74 -19.83 -15.18
C VAL A 74 4.40 -19.78 -14.44
N ALA A 75 3.31 -20.21 -15.06
CA ALA A 75 2.00 -20.25 -14.40
C ALA A 75 2.02 -21.15 -13.15
N LYS A 76 2.68 -22.32 -13.23
CA LYS A 76 2.87 -23.23 -12.08
C LYS A 76 3.75 -22.60 -11.00
N HIS A 77 4.82 -21.90 -11.39
CA HIS A 77 5.73 -21.19 -10.49
C HIS A 77 5.00 -20.07 -9.74
N LEU A 78 4.28 -19.22 -10.46
CA LEU A 78 3.47 -18.14 -9.90
C LEU A 78 2.34 -18.69 -9.01
N ALA A 79 1.70 -19.79 -9.39
CA ALA A 79 0.69 -20.45 -8.55
C ALA A 79 1.30 -21.05 -7.27
N LYS A 80 2.52 -21.59 -7.35
CA LYS A 80 3.25 -22.12 -6.18
C LYS A 80 3.72 -20.99 -5.25
N ASN A 81 4.19 -19.87 -5.79
CA ASN A 81 4.58 -18.69 -5.00
C ASN A 81 3.35 -17.97 -4.42
N ARG A 82 2.19 -17.99 -5.12
CA ARG A 82 0.90 -17.59 -4.55
C ARG A 82 0.49 -18.50 -3.40
N LYS A 83 0.74 -19.81 -3.50
CA LYS A 83 0.56 -20.73 -2.36
C LYS A 83 1.54 -20.44 -1.23
N ASP A 84 2.76 -19.96 -1.47
CA ASP A 84 3.66 -19.54 -0.39
C ASP A 84 3.22 -18.22 0.28
N HIS A 85 2.59 -17.32 -0.48
CA HIS A 85 1.91 -16.14 0.08
C HIS A 85 0.58 -16.48 0.79
N ASP A 86 -0.09 -17.59 0.46
CA ASP A 86 -1.24 -18.13 1.18
C ASP A 86 -0.86 -19.15 2.29
N LEU A 87 0.38 -19.64 2.33
CA LEU A 87 0.91 -20.48 3.42
C LEU A 87 1.30 -19.64 4.64
N HIS A 88 1.43 -18.33 4.48
CA HIS A 88 1.40 -17.36 5.58
C HIS A 88 -0.02 -16.92 5.99
N LYS A 89 -1.06 -17.74 5.75
CA LYS A 89 -2.33 -17.66 6.50
C LYS A 89 -2.31 -18.44 7.82
N ASN A 90 -1.25 -19.22 8.13
CA ASN A 90 -1.17 -19.93 9.43
C ASN A 90 0.19 -19.93 10.15
N ASP A 91 1.25 -19.34 9.60
CA ASP A 91 2.46 -19.10 10.39
C ASP A 91 2.36 -17.78 11.17
N ARG A 92 1.85 -17.91 12.39
CA ARG A 92 2.44 -17.13 13.49
C ARG A 92 3.95 -17.36 13.42
N PRO A 93 4.81 -16.33 13.51
CA PRO A 93 6.21 -16.60 13.82
C PRO A 93 6.24 -17.34 15.17
N SER A 94 6.56 -18.64 15.15
CA SER A 94 7.02 -19.31 16.37
C SER A 94 8.27 -18.58 16.83
N PRO A 95 8.42 -18.36 18.15
CA PRO A 95 9.40 -17.44 18.67
C PRO A 95 10.80 -18.00 18.40
N ALA A 96 11.52 -17.36 17.47
CA ALA A 96 12.94 -17.22 17.68
C ALA A 96 13.11 -16.69 19.10
N LYS A 97 14.00 -17.31 19.88
CA LYS A 97 14.27 -17.00 21.29
C LYS A 97 14.65 -15.51 21.45
N PHE A 98 13.64 -14.67 21.48
CA PHE A 98 13.69 -13.27 21.80
C PHE A 98 12.74 -13.12 22.97
N HIS A 99 13.28 -12.58 24.06
CA HIS A 99 12.61 -12.42 25.34
C HIS A 99 11.16 -11.94 25.17
N HIS A 100 10.23 -12.74 25.70
CA HIS A 100 8.82 -12.41 25.80
C HIS A 100 8.63 -11.10 26.58
N HIS A 101 8.39 -10.01 25.86
CA HIS A 101 7.46 -8.97 26.29
C HIS A 101 6.32 -8.94 25.27
N GLY A 102 5.17 -9.48 25.68
CA GLY A 102 3.97 -9.55 24.87
C GLY A 102 3.50 -8.17 24.40
N GLY A 103 3.46 -8.00 23.08
CA GLY A 103 2.90 -6.84 22.40
C GLY A 103 3.42 -6.79 20.97
N GLY A 104 2.57 -7.09 19.99
CA GLY A 104 2.91 -6.91 18.57
C GLY A 104 3.34 -5.46 18.26
N CYS A 105 3.90 -5.23 17.06
CA CYS A 105 4.32 -3.91 16.62
C CYS A 105 3.21 -2.87 16.91
N PRO A 106 3.46 -1.83 17.72
CA PRO A 106 2.46 -0.81 18.02
C PRO A 106 1.88 -0.17 16.74
N GLY A 107 2.67 -0.13 15.66
CA GLY A 107 2.26 0.36 14.34
C GLY A 107 1.12 -0.43 13.70
N SER A 108 0.94 -1.71 14.02
CA SER A 108 -0.14 -2.56 13.48
C SER A 108 -1.21 -2.90 14.53
N ARG A 109 -1.05 -2.41 15.76
CA ARG A 109 -2.00 -2.69 16.84
C ARG A 109 -3.29 -1.92 16.59
N MET A 110 -4.37 -2.63 16.26
CA MET A 110 -5.69 -2.03 16.11
C MET A 110 -6.13 -1.37 17.43
N MET A 111 -6.48 -0.09 17.37
CA MET A 111 -6.93 0.71 18.49
C MET A 111 -8.07 1.62 18.03
N MET A 112 -9.10 1.74 18.86
CA MET A 112 -10.02 2.87 18.79
C MET A 112 -9.50 3.97 19.70
N LEU A 113 -9.29 5.15 19.13
CA LEU A 113 -8.93 6.36 19.84
C LEU A 113 -10.26 7.03 20.19
N GLY A 114 -10.84 6.66 21.34
CA GLY A 114 -12.18 7.09 21.73
C GLY A 114 -12.38 8.60 21.67
N ASP A 115 -13.60 9.01 21.31
CA ASP A 115 -14.10 10.38 21.41
C ASP A 115 -14.37 10.74 22.87
N ASP A 116 -13.30 10.84 23.65
CA ASP A 116 -13.45 11.31 25.01
C ASP A 116 -13.51 12.85 24.96
N GLU A 117 -14.71 13.40 25.13
CA GLU A 117 -14.92 14.80 25.47
C GLU A 117 -14.18 15.19 26.77
N GLY A 118 -13.65 14.22 27.52
CA GLY A 118 -12.87 14.40 28.75
C GLY A 118 -11.35 14.18 28.66
N ARG A 119 -10.76 13.83 27.50
CA ARG A 119 -9.29 13.64 27.43
C ARG A 119 -8.59 15.00 27.50
N LYS A 120 -8.13 15.38 28.70
CA LYS A 120 -7.18 16.48 28.90
C LYS A 120 -5.94 16.20 28.03
N SER A 121 -5.88 16.86 26.87
CA SER A 121 -4.71 16.88 26.02
C SER A 121 -3.57 17.50 26.81
N ASN A 122 -2.69 16.66 27.36
CA ASN A 122 -1.53 17.08 28.14
C ASN A 122 -0.33 17.48 27.27
N SER A 123 -0.53 17.80 25.99
CA SER A 123 0.54 18.28 25.12
C SER A 123 0.64 19.81 25.22
N PRO A 124 1.72 20.36 25.80
CA PRO A 124 2.05 21.77 25.63
C PRO A 124 2.52 21.95 24.18
N GLY A 125 1.76 22.74 23.41
CA GLY A 125 2.08 23.06 22.03
C GLY A 125 3.43 23.79 21.92
N VAL A 126 4.17 23.49 20.86
CA VAL A 126 5.41 24.18 20.50
C VAL A 126 5.09 25.40 19.64
N LYS A 127 5.84 26.47 19.93
CA LYS A 127 5.69 27.84 19.44
C LYS A 127 6.25 28.01 18.02
N VAL A 128 5.51 28.70 17.16
CA VAL A 128 6.07 29.46 16.02
C VAL A 128 5.47 30.86 16.06
N ASN A 129 6.33 31.86 15.95
CA ASN A 129 6.01 33.25 16.25
C ASN A 129 5.50 34.00 15.01
N SER A 130 4.22 34.37 15.04
CA SER A 130 3.71 35.59 14.41
C SER A 130 2.62 36.16 15.31
N GLY A 131 3.04 36.79 16.41
CA GLY A 131 2.30 37.90 17.05
C GLY A 131 0.92 37.60 17.64
N ASP A 132 0.77 36.57 18.48
CA ASP A 132 -0.29 36.45 19.52
C ASP A 132 -1.51 35.54 19.28
N VAL A 133 -1.54 34.69 18.24
CA VAL A 133 -2.64 33.72 18.07
C VAL A 133 -2.13 32.27 18.02
N GLU A 134 -2.40 31.52 19.10
CA GLU A 134 -2.17 30.07 19.17
C GLU A 134 -3.49 29.33 18.87
N ILE A 135 -3.58 28.71 17.69
CA ILE A 135 -4.72 27.85 17.33
C ILE A 135 -4.30 26.40 17.52
N ARG A 136 -4.79 25.76 18.59
CA ARG A 136 -4.67 24.31 18.78
C ARG A 136 -5.92 23.60 18.29
N ILE A 137 -5.77 22.82 17.23
CA ILE A 137 -6.86 21.99 16.72
C ILE A 137 -6.80 20.62 17.43
N LYS A 138 -7.91 20.21 18.05
CA LYS A 138 -8.03 18.86 18.63
C LYS A 138 -7.92 17.84 17.49
N SER A 139 -7.04 16.85 17.64
CA SER A 139 -6.96 15.74 16.67
C SER A 139 -8.34 15.10 16.49
N GLN A 140 -8.72 14.90 15.24
CA GLN A 140 -9.97 14.23 14.84
C GLN A 140 -9.75 12.75 14.48
N LEU A 141 -8.56 12.19 14.72
CA LEU A 141 -8.27 10.79 14.44
C LEU A 141 -8.94 9.88 15.48
N ARG A 142 -9.75 8.92 15.00
CA ARG A 142 -10.58 8.04 15.85
C ARG A 142 -10.07 6.61 15.93
N GLN A 143 -9.10 6.24 15.10
CA GLN A 143 -8.58 4.88 15.06
C GLN A 143 -7.13 4.79 14.60
N TRP A 144 -6.50 3.65 14.90
CA TRP A 144 -5.16 3.26 14.46
C TRP A 144 -5.14 1.75 14.20
N PRO A 145 -4.33 1.23 13.26
CA PRO A 145 -3.59 1.96 12.22
C PRO A 145 -4.51 2.63 11.21
N VAL A 146 -3.93 3.48 10.36
CA VAL A 146 -4.65 4.16 9.27
C VAL A 146 -4.25 3.67 7.88
N GLN A 147 -3.12 2.98 7.75
CA GLN A 147 -2.62 2.48 6.47
C GLN A 147 -3.54 1.36 5.96
N LEU A 148 -3.99 1.46 4.70
CA LEU A 148 -4.92 0.50 4.10
C LEU A 148 -4.36 -0.95 4.13
N ASN A 149 -3.04 -1.08 4.02
CA ASN A 149 -2.32 -2.35 4.14
C ASN A 149 -2.36 -2.96 5.56
N LEU A 150 -2.59 -2.15 6.60
CA LEU A 150 -2.50 -2.57 8.00
C LEU A 150 -3.87 -2.70 8.69
N VAL A 151 -4.91 -2.04 8.17
CA VAL A 151 -6.24 -2.08 8.80
C VAL A 151 -6.89 -3.47 8.63
N PRO A 152 -7.46 -4.05 9.71
CA PRO A 152 -8.26 -5.27 9.59
C PRO A 152 -9.57 -4.99 8.85
N VAL A 153 -10.02 -5.95 8.01
CA VAL A 153 -11.26 -5.81 7.24
C VAL A 153 -12.47 -5.63 8.15
N ASN A 154 -12.56 -6.41 9.22
CA ASN A 154 -13.69 -6.43 10.15
C ASN A 154 -13.44 -5.54 11.38
N ALA A 155 -12.67 -4.46 11.22
CA ALA A 155 -12.39 -3.56 12.33
C ALA A 155 -13.67 -2.86 12.78
N PRO A 156 -14.01 -2.82 14.08
CA PRO A 156 -15.35 -2.36 14.49
C PRO A 156 -15.60 -0.87 14.26
N TYR A 157 -14.58 -0.07 13.92
CA TYR A 157 -14.72 1.33 13.55
C TYR A 157 -15.22 1.54 12.11
N PHE A 158 -15.34 0.48 11.32
CA PHE A 158 -15.96 0.52 9.99
C PHE A 158 -17.46 0.29 10.02
N GLU A 159 -18.02 -0.21 11.13
CA GLU A 159 -19.46 -0.42 11.23
C GLU A 159 -20.18 0.92 11.41
N ASP A 160 -21.24 1.12 10.62
CA ASP A 160 -22.04 2.35 10.58
C ASP A 160 -21.22 3.64 10.37
N ALA A 161 -20.11 3.54 9.64
CA ALA A 161 -19.14 4.61 9.51
C ALA A 161 -19.29 5.42 8.21
N ASP A 162 -19.00 6.72 8.29
CA ASP A 162 -18.54 7.49 7.14
C ASP A 162 -17.05 7.24 6.97
N LEU A 163 -16.62 6.82 5.78
CA LEU A 163 -15.23 6.45 5.50
C LEU A 163 -14.53 7.55 4.69
N LEU A 164 -13.33 7.92 5.12
CA LEU A 164 -12.37 8.71 4.35
C LEU A 164 -11.29 7.78 3.77
N VAL A 165 -11.24 7.65 2.46
CA VAL A 165 -10.12 7.04 1.73
C VAL A 165 -9.24 8.18 1.23
N THR A 166 -8.03 8.32 1.76
CA THR A 166 -7.17 9.46 1.44
C THR A 166 -5.82 9.05 0.88
N ALA A 167 -5.31 9.82 -0.08
CA ALA A 167 -3.94 9.67 -0.55
C ALA A 167 -2.92 10.15 0.51
N ASP A 168 -1.75 9.53 0.57
CA ASP A 168 -0.67 9.84 1.53
C ASP A 168 -0.32 11.32 1.62
N CYS A 169 -0.27 12.03 0.49
CA CYS A 169 0.15 13.42 0.45
C CYS A 169 -0.93 14.41 0.94
N VAL A 170 -2.20 14.00 0.99
CA VAL A 170 -3.32 14.90 1.28
C VAL A 170 -3.24 15.53 2.69
N PRO A 171 -3.00 14.78 3.78
CA PRO A 171 -2.88 15.38 5.11
C PRO A 171 -1.72 16.39 5.24
N PHE A 172 -0.70 16.26 4.40
CA PHE A 172 0.45 17.17 4.38
C PHE A 172 0.21 18.41 3.50
N ALA A 173 -0.49 18.23 2.38
CA ALA A 173 -0.78 19.31 1.44
C ALA A 173 -1.96 20.19 1.89
N TYR A 174 -2.95 19.61 2.59
CA TYR A 174 -4.19 20.31 2.96
C TYR A 174 -4.23 20.64 4.46
N PRO A 175 -3.99 21.90 4.86
CA PRO A 175 -3.82 22.26 6.28
C PRO A 175 -5.03 21.94 7.16
N ASN A 176 -6.24 22.05 6.61
CA ASN A 176 -7.48 21.86 7.36
C ASN A 176 -8.01 20.41 7.33
N TYR A 177 -7.17 19.45 6.94
CA TYR A 177 -7.51 18.02 6.77
C TYR A 177 -8.32 17.44 7.94
N HIS A 178 -7.89 17.70 9.17
CA HIS A 178 -8.55 17.14 10.35
C HIS A 178 -9.99 17.63 10.50
N LEU A 179 -10.25 18.92 10.25
CA LEU A 179 -11.57 19.52 10.48
C LEU A 179 -12.51 19.32 9.30
N ASP A 180 -12.01 19.44 8.07
CA ASP A 180 -12.85 19.43 6.87
C ASP A 180 -13.04 18.02 6.28
N LEU A 181 -12.06 17.13 6.46
CA LEU A 181 -12.09 15.79 5.83
C LEU A 181 -12.23 14.67 6.86
N LEU A 182 -11.42 14.67 7.93
CA LEU A 182 -11.33 13.55 8.87
C LEU A 182 -12.44 13.54 9.93
N LYS A 183 -12.91 14.72 10.35
CA LYS A 183 -13.86 14.85 11.47
C LYS A 183 -15.09 13.96 11.29
N GLY A 184 -15.32 13.10 12.28
CA GLY A 184 -16.45 12.17 12.32
C GLY A 184 -16.25 10.89 11.52
N LYS A 185 -15.18 10.74 10.74
CA LYS A 185 -14.97 9.62 9.81
C LYS A 185 -13.96 8.61 10.31
N ALA A 186 -14.15 7.35 9.93
CA ALA A 186 -13.04 6.39 9.88
C ALA A 186 -12.14 6.77 8.69
N VAL A 187 -10.87 6.35 8.73
CA VAL A 187 -9.88 6.72 7.71
C VAL A 187 -9.00 5.55 7.29
N VAL A 188 -8.80 5.44 5.98
CA VAL A 188 -7.74 4.62 5.41
C VAL A 188 -6.88 5.47 4.48
N VAL A 189 -5.58 5.19 4.51
CA VAL A 189 -4.52 5.96 3.86
C VAL A 189 -3.76 5.04 2.91
N GLY A 190 -3.39 5.54 1.73
CA GLY A 190 -2.58 4.81 0.77
C GLY A 190 -2.06 5.65 -0.39
N CYS A 191 -1.00 5.21 -1.06
CA CYS A 191 -0.42 5.87 -2.22
C CYS A 191 -0.51 4.98 -3.47
N PRO A 192 -1.42 5.26 -4.42
CA PRO A 192 -1.58 4.44 -5.64
C PRO A 192 -0.36 4.42 -6.57
N LYS A 193 0.66 5.25 -6.31
CA LYS A 193 1.94 5.23 -7.04
C LYS A 193 2.94 4.25 -6.43
N LEU A 194 2.89 4.05 -5.12
CA LEU A 194 3.87 3.27 -4.36
C LEU A 194 3.32 1.88 -4.01
N ASP A 195 2.01 1.77 -3.92
CA ASP A 195 1.30 0.57 -3.51
C ASP A 195 0.57 -0.09 -4.69
N ASP A 196 0.16 -1.34 -4.47
CA ASP A 196 -0.62 -2.11 -5.43
C ASP A 196 -2.09 -1.66 -5.44
N VAL A 197 -2.54 -1.14 -6.57
CA VAL A 197 -3.90 -0.65 -6.77
C VAL A 197 -4.92 -1.78 -6.84
N GLU A 198 -4.55 -2.96 -7.36
CA GLU A 198 -5.43 -4.14 -7.37
C GLU A 198 -5.67 -4.63 -5.95
N TYR A 199 -4.62 -4.65 -5.12
CA TYR A 199 -4.77 -4.94 -3.69
C TYR A 199 -5.71 -3.93 -2.99
N TYR A 200 -5.68 -2.64 -3.36
CA TYR A 200 -6.62 -1.66 -2.82
C TYR A 200 -8.06 -1.95 -3.23
N VAL A 201 -8.30 -2.34 -4.47
CA VAL A 201 -9.62 -2.77 -4.93
C VAL A 201 -10.13 -3.93 -4.09
N ASP A 202 -9.34 -4.99 -3.97
CA ASP A 202 -9.73 -6.20 -3.22
C ASP A 202 -9.99 -5.87 -1.75
N LYS A 203 -9.06 -5.17 -1.09
CA LYS A 203 -9.14 -4.82 0.33
C LYS A 203 -10.33 -3.92 0.64
N LEU A 204 -10.59 -2.92 -0.20
CA LEU A 204 -11.74 -2.02 -0.02
C LEU A 204 -13.05 -2.76 -0.30
N THR A 205 -13.08 -3.66 -1.29
CA THR A 205 -14.25 -4.51 -1.58
C THR A 205 -14.61 -5.34 -0.36
N ASP A 206 -13.62 -6.01 0.25
CA ASP A 206 -13.80 -6.80 1.46
C ASP A 206 -14.33 -5.97 2.64
N ILE A 207 -13.78 -4.75 2.83
CA ILE A 207 -14.25 -3.81 3.86
C ILE A 207 -15.70 -3.42 3.60
N PHE A 208 -16.05 -3.08 2.35
CA PHE A 208 -17.40 -2.69 1.99
C PHE A 208 -18.39 -3.84 2.13
N MET A 209 -18.04 -5.06 1.75
CA MET A 209 -18.92 -6.23 1.91
C MET A 209 -19.17 -6.55 3.38
N SER A 210 -18.11 -6.52 4.21
CA SER A 210 -18.16 -7.01 5.59
C SER A 210 -18.70 -6.00 6.62
N ASN A 211 -18.83 -4.73 6.26
CA ASN A 211 -19.23 -3.66 7.18
C ASN A 211 -20.34 -2.78 6.59
N ASN A 212 -21.12 -2.10 7.44
CA ASN A 212 -22.11 -1.11 6.99
C ASN A 212 -21.49 0.29 6.83
N ILE A 213 -20.91 0.58 5.66
CA ILE A 213 -20.36 1.90 5.34
C ILE A 213 -21.47 2.83 4.81
N LYS A 214 -21.70 3.95 5.50
CA LYS A 214 -22.75 4.93 5.17
C LYS A 214 -22.41 5.80 3.98
N SER A 215 -21.15 6.24 3.88
CA SER A 215 -20.65 7.04 2.77
C SER A 215 -19.14 6.90 2.64
N VAL A 216 -18.60 7.17 1.45
CA VAL A 216 -17.16 7.22 1.20
C VAL A 216 -16.79 8.60 0.66
N THR A 217 -15.80 9.23 1.29
CA THR A 217 -15.10 10.39 0.74
C THR A 217 -13.73 9.95 0.25
N VAL A 218 -13.41 10.23 -1.02
CA VAL A 218 -12.08 9.97 -1.57
C VAL A 218 -11.33 11.28 -1.69
N ALA A 219 -10.32 11.48 -0.85
CA ALA A 219 -9.45 12.65 -0.91
C ALA A 219 -8.16 12.30 -1.66
N HIS A 220 -7.89 12.97 -2.77
CA HIS A 220 -6.76 12.64 -3.64
C HIS A 220 -6.06 13.91 -4.13
N MET A 221 -4.77 13.81 -4.44
CA MET A 221 -4.05 14.96 -5.01
C MET A 221 -4.46 15.19 -6.47
N GLU A 222 -4.26 16.40 -6.96
CA GLU A 222 -4.51 16.77 -8.35
C GLU A 222 -3.61 16.09 -9.38
N VAL A 223 -2.48 15.55 -8.94
CA VAL A 223 -1.50 14.88 -9.81
C VAL A 223 -2.06 13.56 -10.36
N PRO A 224 -1.67 13.17 -11.58
CA PRO A 224 -2.28 12.03 -12.27
C PRO A 224 -2.09 10.70 -11.55
N CYS A 225 -0.99 10.53 -10.80
CA CYS A 225 -0.74 9.30 -10.05
C CYS A 225 -1.79 9.02 -8.98
N CYS A 226 -2.48 10.05 -8.46
CA CYS A 226 -3.52 9.89 -7.44
C CYS A 226 -4.88 9.44 -8.02
N SER A 227 -5.04 9.37 -9.35
CA SER A 227 -6.27 8.84 -9.95
C SER A 227 -6.54 7.36 -9.61
N GLY A 228 -5.47 6.59 -9.33
CA GLY A 228 -5.58 5.17 -8.99
C GLY A 228 -6.42 4.91 -7.74
N ILE A 229 -6.32 5.74 -6.70
CA ILE A 229 -7.09 5.54 -5.46
C ILE A 229 -8.57 5.85 -5.66
N VAL A 230 -8.90 6.80 -6.55
CA VAL A 230 -10.29 7.12 -6.93
C VAL A 230 -10.90 5.92 -7.66
N ARG A 231 -10.19 5.41 -8.66
CA ARG A 231 -10.62 4.23 -9.42
C ARG A 231 -10.78 3.00 -8.52
N ALA A 232 -9.85 2.80 -7.58
CA ALA A 232 -9.91 1.66 -6.65
C ALA A 232 -11.20 1.67 -5.83
N VAL A 233 -11.58 2.83 -5.28
CA VAL A 233 -12.83 2.99 -4.52
C VAL A 233 -14.06 2.76 -5.39
N GLU A 234 -14.11 3.33 -6.60
CA GLU A 234 -15.26 3.17 -7.49
C GLU A 234 -15.50 1.72 -7.88
N ILE A 235 -14.42 1.00 -8.24
CA ILE A 235 -14.49 -0.42 -8.55
C ILE A 235 -14.89 -1.22 -7.32
N ALA A 236 -14.30 -0.93 -6.15
CA ALA A 236 -14.62 -1.64 -4.92
C ALA A 236 -16.08 -1.48 -4.49
N VAL A 237 -16.65 -0.26 -4.61
CA VAL A 237 -18.09 -0.05 -4.37
C VAL A 237 -18.92 -0.87 -5.34
N MET A 238 -18.59 -0.85 -6.64
CA MET A 238 -19.28 -1.65 -7.66
C MET A 238 -19.22 -3.15 -7.36
N GLN A 239 -18.03 -3.68 -7.03
CA GLN A 239 -17.81 -5.10 -6.75
C GLN A 239 -18.43 -5.56 -5.43
N SER A 240 -18.53 -4.67 -4.44
CA SER A 240 -19.17 -4.98 -3.16
C SER A 240 -20.67 -5.28 -3.27
N GLY A 241 -21.30 -4.89 -4.38
CA GLY A 241 -22.75 -5.00 -4.58
C GLY A 241 -23.58 -4.04 -3.72
N LYS A 242 -22.95 -3.14 -2.96
CA LYS A 242 -23.62 -2.15 -2.10
C LYS A 242 -23.78 -0.81 -2.81
N THR A 243 -24.85 -0.09 -2.47
CA THR A 243 -25.06 1.29 -2.91
C THR A 243 -24.50 2.25 -1.86
N ILE A 244 -23.23 2.64 -2.04
CA ILE A 244 -22.53 3.56 -1.12
C ILE A 244 -22.32 4.91 -1.83
N PRO A 245 -22.81 6.04 -1.29
CA PRO A 245 -22.52 7.36 -1.84
C PRO A 245 -21.02 7.66 -1.81
N VAL A 246 -20.44 8.00 -2.97
CA VAL A 246 -19.01 8.36 -3.12
C VAL A 246 -18.88 9.84 -3.44
N LYS A 247 -18.15 10.58 -2.59
CA LYS A 247 -17.77 11.99 -2.81
C LYS A 247 -16.28 12.09 -3.10
N LYS A 248 -15.86 12.89 -4.08
CA LYS A 248 -14.45 13.10 -4.42
C LYS A 248 -14.01 14.48 -3.96
N VAL A 249 -12.80 14.56 -3.40
CA VAL A 249 -12.16 15.82 -3.02
C VAL A 249 -10.77 15.83 -3.63
N ARG A 250 -10.57 16.73 -4.60
CA ARG A 250 -9.29 16.93 -5.27
C ARG A 250 -8.52 18.03 -4.53
N ILE A 251 -7.31 17.72 -4.10
CA ILE A 251 -6.42 18.63 -3.38
C ILE A 251 -5.31 19.09 -4.34
N GLY A 252 -5.17 20.40 -4.50
CA GLY A 252 -4.10 21.03 -5.27
C GLY A 252 -2.74 20.88 -4.58
N ILE A 253 -1.66 20.93 -5.35
CA ILE A 253 -0.29 20.92 -4.79
C ILE A 253 -0.02 22.16 -3.90
N ASN A 254 -0.82 23.21 -4.06
CA ASN A 254 -0.77 24.43 -3.26
C ASN A 254 -1.71 24.39 -2.03
N GLY A 255 -2.41 23.28 -1.80
CA GLY A 255 -3.26 23.08 -0.63
C GLY A 255 -4.69 23.63 -0.75
N ASP A 256 -5.14 24.00 -1.95
CA ASP A 256 -6.53 24.29 -2.24
C ASP A 256 -7.36 23.00 -2.44
N ALA A 257 -8.66 23.05 -2.14
CA ALA A 257 -9.55 21.90 -2.24
C ALA A 257 -10.71 22.17 -3.20
N GLU A 258 -10.88 21.31 -4.19
CA GLU A 258 -12.03 21.28 -5.10
C GLU A 258 -12.93 20.08 -4.76
N GLN A 259 -14.21 20.34 -4.48
CA GLN A 259 -15.21 19.28 -4.31
C GLN A 259 -15.84 18.99 -5.69
N ARG A 260 -15.74 17.74 -6.15
CA ARG A 260 -16.34 17.27 -7.41
C ARG A 260 -17.20 16.04 -7.19
#